data_AF-A3U7A4-F1
#
_entry.id   AF-A3U7A4-F1
#
_cell.length_a   1.000
_cell.length_b   1.000
_cell.length_c   1.000
_cell.angle_alpha   90.00
_cell.angle_beta   90.00
_cell.angle_gamma   90.00
#
_symmetry.space_group_name_H-M   'P 1'
#
loop_
_entity.id
_entity.type
_entity.pdbx_description
1 polymer ?
#
loop_
_entity_poly.entity_id
_entity_poly.type
_entity_poly.pdbx_seq_one_letter_code
_entity_poly.pdbx_strand_id
1 'polypeptide(L)'
;MKKALLILMSIIVFGCSKDDNSPTEPIEQNLTVESNNVKTFEVVSVTVNNLELTDNTYQATFGNSEITLVKFDDNSLIFSIPEIEEGTYSLSLSLGTVELNVTETQVLNTDEIIQDVFDDFSADIGNLDNSDPFIASEITEAESYNTEVLALYNSLNDEQKRQTAMFYEANKEVFKNEIASNLNGLTALSRTSQSDCPTVGFKSIYSCRAANLGSSAIALKNSSKEFLQILALAGASAYLAPASFGLSAVGTFLGLGTAAYIYMTEVRPSFIMFKSSLRSFIGANWILTQATFSVITDEFTSESQSSLNVMPDFRSISSNDNGISEETGFFITSLNTLNGFWNQLTALFGSPINFQETSENIDFDDNTDQITITNISNSNVELESLNGQNVKFKSLSGNDESFSFDVEFSKEGFIENRTISASVSIEEFNYQGDWLMHWYNISDGALVQSDRITFNALGNSTSAEFYQYPNQNGWMSYPDDNYTIFYNGILTVTDIYFGLALPFDVITVDDTIFYGTAGTYNLELIRQ
;
A
#
# COMPACT_ATOMS: atom_id res chain seq x y z
N MET A 1 55.82 63.70 9.44
CA MET A 1 55.72 63.24 8.04
C MET A 1 54.34 62.62 7.90
N LYS A 2 53.26 63.32 7.52
CA LYS A 2 52.87 63.90 6.23
C LYS A 2 52.96 62.94 5.04
N LYS A 3 51.78 62.47 4.60
CA LYS A 3 51.24 62.18 3.23
C LYS A 3 50.20 61.05 3.41
N ALA A 4 48.88 61.20 3.32
CA ALA A 4 48.00 61.96 2.42
C ALA A 4 48.34 61.75 0.93
N LEU A 5 47.55 60.91 0.26
CA LEU A 5 47.33 60.87 -1.19
C LEU A 5 46.05 60.03 -1.45
N LEU A 6 44.87 60.59 -1.71
CA LEU A 6 44.38 61.36 -2.86
C LEU A 6 43.92 60.44 -4.03
N ILE A 7 42.59 60.27 -4.07
CA ILE A 7 41.67 60.26 -5.23
C ILE A 7 42.30 59.93 -6.59
N LEU A 8 41.78 58.89 -7.26
CA LEU A 8 41.64 58.90 -8.71
C LEU A 8 40.21 58.54 -9.10
N MET A 9 39.48 59.60 -9.41
CA MET A 9 38.25 59.65 -10.17
C MET A 9 38.60 59.38 -11.63
N SER A 10 38.10 58.28 -12.21
CA SER A 10 38.13 58.07 -13.67
C SER A 10 36.72 58.19 -14.23
N ILE A 11 36.46 59.40 -14.71
CA ILE A 11 35.44 59.73 -15.68
C ILE A 11 35.76 58.98 -16.97
N ILE A 12 34.84 58.10 -17.42
CA ILE A 12 34.73 57.72 -18.83
C ILE A 12 33.35 58.18 -19.27
N VAL A 13 33.34 59.36 -19.90
CA VAL A 13 32.27 59.79 -20.81
C VAL A 13 32.81 59.50 -22.22
N PHE A 14 32.13 58.67 -22.98
CA PHE A 14 31.58 58.97 -24.31
C PHE A 14 31.11 57.68 -24.98
N GLY A 15 29.81 57.60 -25.21
CA GLY A 15 29.17 56.53 -25.98
C GLY A 15 27.65 56.66 -26.07
N CYS A 16 27.12 57.88 -26.25
CA CYS A 16 25.76 58.02 -26.77
C CYS A 16 25.70 57.45 -28.18
N SER A 17 25.20 56.23 -28.34
CA SER A 17 24.51 55.84 -29.56
C SER A 17 23.02 56.08 -29.36
N LYS A 18 22.50 57.01 -30.19
CA LYS A 18 21.11 57.27 -30.51
C LYS A 18 20.08 56.24 -30.03
N ASP A 19 19.10 56.78 -29.33
CA ASP A 19 17.69 56.41 -29.28
C ASP A 19 17.25 55.28 -30.22
N ASP A 20 17.04 54.10 -29.63
CA ASP A 20 15.87 53.27 -29.93
C ASP A 20 15.01 53.26 -28.67
N ASN A 21 14.28 54.36 -28.45
CA ASN A 21 13.06 54.35 -27.64
C ASN A 21 12.02 53.49 -28.37
N SER A 22 12.21 52.18 -28.33
CA SER A 22 11.06 51.29 -28.32
C SER A 22 10.46 51.44 -26.94
N PRO A 23 9.19 51.85 -26.78
CA PRO A 23 8.54 51.72 -25.49
C PRO A 23 8.62 50.23 -25.15
N THR A 24 9.36 49.88 -24.09
CA THR A 24 9.08 48.62 -23.43
C THR A 24 7.62 48.75 -23.03
N GLU A 25 6.74 48.04 -23.74
CA GLU A 25 5.34 47.92 -23.31
C GLU A 25 5.37 47.58 -21.82
N PRO A 26 4.58 48.25 -20.98
CA PRO A 26 4.45 47.81 -19.61
C PRO A 26 4.00 46.36 -19.70
N ILE A 27 4.79 45.45 -19.13
CA ILE A 27 4.35 44.07 -19.00
C ILE A 27 3.06 44.18 -18.20
N GLU A 28 1.91 43.97 -18.84
CA GLU A 28 0.62 43.80 -18.17
C GLU A 28 0.76 42.52 -17.34
N GLN A 29 1.32 42.67 -16.15
CA GLN A 29 1.44 41.58 -15.20
C GLN A 29 0.06 41.45 -14.54
N ASN A 30 -0.70 40.47 -15.02
CA ASN A 30 -1.99 40.12 -14.47
C ASN A 30 -1.77 39.50 -13.09
N LEU A 31 -1.96 40.27 -12.03
CA LEU A 31 -2.09 39.74 -10.69
C LEU A 31 -3.42 38.99 -10.61
N THR A 32 -3.42 37.84 -9.94
CA THR A 32 -4.64 37.08 -9.69
C THR A 32 -4.77 36.75 -8.21
N VAL A 33 -6.00 36.81 -7.71
CA VAL A 33 -6.38 36.41 -6.35
C VAL A 33 -7.44 35.33 -6.43
N GLU A 34 -7.56 34.51 -5.38
CA GLU A 34 -8.56 33.43 -5.34
C GLU A 34 -10.00 33.97 -5.24
N SER A 35 -10.18 35.06 -4.49
CA SER A 35 -11.45 35.77 -4.36
C SER A 35 -11.22 37.28 -4.38
N ASN A 36 -12.06 37.99 -5.13
CA ASN A 36 -12.11 39.45 -5.09
C ASN A 36 -12.95 39.98 -3.92
N ASN A 37 -13.72 39.12 -3.24
CA ASN A 37 -14.49 39.51 -2.06
C ASN A 37 -13.74 39.01 -0.83
N VAL A 38 -13.32 39.95 0.02
CA VAL A 38 -12.48 39.69 1.18
C VAL A 38 -13.02 40.44 2.39
N LYS A 39 -12.59 40.05 3.58
CA LYS A 39 -12.93 40.72 4.83
C LYS A 39 -11.73 41.47 5.39
N THR A 40 -11.97 42.49 6.21
CA THR A 40 -10.90 43.07 7.05
C THR A 40 -10.23 41.97 7.89
N PHE A 41 -8.92 42.02 8.08
CA PHE A 41 -8.12 40.98 8.77
C PHE A 41 -8.03 39.62 8.04
N GLU A 42 -8.63 39.46 6.86
CA GLU A 42 -8.42 38.28 6.03
C GLU A 42 -6.99 38.27 5.46
N VAL A 43 -6.36 37.11 5.40
CA VAL A 43 -5.08 36.88 4.73
C VAL A 43 -5.35 36.56 3.27
N VAL A 44 -4.74 37.31 2.37
CA VAL A 44 -4.95 37.21 0.93
C VAL A 44 -3.65 36.81 0.25
N SER A 45 -3.72 35.77 -0.57
CA SER A 45 -2.65 35.33 -1.45
C SER A 45 -2.84 35.90 -2.87
N VAL A 46 -1.83 36.61 -3.35
CA VAL A 46 -1.75 37.21 -4.67
C VAL A 46 -0.75 36.43 -5.50
N THR A 47 -1.20 35.86 -6.61
CA THR A 47 -0.34 35.15 -7.57
C THR A 47 0.16 36.13 -8.63
N VAL A 48 1.47 36.15 -8.84
CA VAL A 48 2.14 36.92 -9.89
C VAL A 48 2.36 36.01 -11.10
N ASN A 49 1.61 36.26 -12.18
CA ASN A 49 1.68 35.42 -13.36
C ASN A 49 2.96 35.68 -14.19
N ASN A 50 3.59 34.60 -14.65
CA ASN A 50 4.75 34.61 -15.55
C ASN A 50 6.01 35.33 -15.00
N LEU A 51 6.18 35.40 -13.68
CA LEU A 51 7.35 35.97 -13.04
C LEU A 51 7.74 35.18 -11.79
N GLU A 52 9.04 34.94 -11.63
CA GLU A 52 9.60 34.41 -10.38
C GLU A 52 9.96 35.58 -9.45
N LEU A 53 9.42 35.55 -8.23
CA LEU A 53 9.67 36.53 -7.19
C LEU A 53 11.07 36.35 -6.63
N THR A 54 11.85 37.42 -6.59
CA THR A 54 13.26 37.39 -6.15
C THR A 54 13.46 38.04 -4.78
N ASP A 55 12.60 38.99 -4.42
CA ASP A 55 12.66 39.67 -3.12
C ASP A 55 11.76 38.98 -2.11
N ASN A 56 12.12 39.07 -0.82
CA ASN A 56 11.29 38.50 0.25
C ASN A 56 10.06 39.36 0.58
N THR A 57 10.05 40.63 0.17
CA THR A 57 8.97 41.58 0.46
C THR A 57 8.77 42.56 -0.69
N TYR A 58 7.51 42.93 -0.93
CA TYR A 58 7.12 43.87 -1.97
C TYR A 58 6.25 44.98 -1.37
N GLN A 59 6.55 46.23 -1.71
CA GLN A 59 5.74 47.36 -1.27
C GLN A 59 4.55 47.54 -2.22
N ALA A 60 3.37 47.76 -1.64
CA ALA A 60 2.14 48.01 -2.37
C ALA A 60 1.32 49.11 -1.69
N THR A 61 0.34 49.65 -2.41
CA THR A 61 -0.68 50.54 -1.86
C THR A 61 -2.02 49.85 -1.93
N PHE A 62 -2.75 49.83 -0.82
CA PHE A 62 -4.12 49.34 -0.75
C PHE A 62 -5.04 50.50 -0.39
N GLY A 63 -5.78 51.00 -1.37
CA GLY A 63 -6.47 52.28 -1.25
C GLY A 63 -5.47 53.42 -1.04
N ASN A 64 -5.52 54.08 0.12
CA ASN A 64 -4.60 55.16 0.50
C ASN A 64 -3.49 54.73 1.46
N SER A 65 -3.44 53.44 1.83
CA SER A 65 -2.50 52.90 2.82
C SER A 65 -1.33 52.20 2.14
N GLU A 66 -0.11 52.48 2.58
CA GLU A 66 1.06 51.68 2.22
C GLU A 66 1.04 50.36 3.00
N ILE A 67 1.20 49.26 2.30
CA ILE A 67 1.26 47.91 2.86
C ILE A 67 2.45 47.14 2.31
N THR A 68 2.95 46.18 3.08
CA THR A 68 4.02 45.29 2.65
C THR A 68 3.46 43.88 2.44
N LEU A 69 3.71 43.33 1.26
CA LEU A 69 3.42 41.95 0.91
C LEU A 69 4.68 41.11 1.16
N VAL A 70 4.52 39.91 1.69
CA VAL A 70 5.61 38.97 1.97
C VAL A 70 5.61 37.86 0.91
N LYS A 71 6.78 37.49 0.40
CA LYS A 71 6.93 36.34 -0.50
C LYS A 71 6.65 35.05 0.27
N PHE A 72 5.74 34.22 -0.23
CA PHE A 72 5.43 32.93 0.35
C PHE A 72 6.07 31.78 -0.45
N ASP A 73 5.92 31.80 -1.78
CA ASP A 73 6.61 30.89 -2.69
C ASP A 73 7.15 31.66 -3.91
N ASP A 74 7.60 30.93 -4.93
CA ASP A 74 8.25 31.50 -6.12
C ASP A 74 7.38 32.47 -6.92
N ASN A 75 6.05 32.42 -6.80
CA ASN A 75 5.15 33.32 -7.53
C ASN A 75 4.00 33.87 -6.69
N SER A 76 3.91 33.56 -5.40
CA SER A 76 2.87 34.08 -4.51
C SER A 76 3.39 35.08 -3.47
N LEU A 77 2.58 36.12 -3.30
CA LEU A 77 2.72 37.15 -2.29
C LEU A 77 1.53 37.10 -1.34
N ILE A 78 1.77 37.25 -0.05
CA ILE A 78 0.71 37.25 0.97
C ILE A 78 0.69 38.58 1.73
N PHE A 79 -0.50 39.01 2.15
CA PHE A 79 -0.71 40.14 3.06
C PHE A 79 -2.03 39.96 3.81
N SER A 80 -2.25 40.77 4.85
CA SER A 80 -3.55 40.85 5.51
C SER A 80 -4.26 42.15 5.17
N ILE A 81 -5.57 42.07 4.95
CA ILE A 81 -6.43 43.24 4.74
C ILE A 81 -6.43 44.10 6.02
N PRO A 82 -6.02 45.37 5.94
CA PRO A 82 -6.03 46.25 7.11
C PRO A 82 -7.47 46.53 7.60
N GLU A 83 -7.58 47.04 8.83
CA GLU A 83 -8.84 47.55 9.35
C GLU A 83 -9.24 48.83 8.60
N ILE A 84 -10.23 48.72 7.72
CA ILE A 84 -10.74 49.80 6.85
C ILE A 84 -12.25 49.67 6.68
N GLU A 85 -12.91 50.76 6.27
CA GLU A 85 -14.34 50.75 5.98
C GLU A 85 -14.68 49.84 4.79
N GLU A 86 -15.90 49.29 4.77
CA GLU A 86 -16.39 48.50 3.66
C GLU A 86 -16.36 49.27 2.33
N GLY A 87 -15.96 48.61 1.25
CA GLY A 87 -15.84 49.25 -0.06
C GLY A 87 -14.93 48.52 -1.03
N THR A 88 -14.80 49.07 -2.24
CA THR A 88 -13.90 48.53 -3.26
C THR A 88 -12.57 49.28 -3.21
N TYR A 89 -11.48 48.53 -3.06
CA TYR A 89 -10.13 49.05 -2.96
C TYR A 89 -9.23 48.42 -4.01
N SER A 90 -8.30 49.22 -4.52
CA SER A 90 -7.28 48.75 -5.46
C SER A 90 -6.00 48.43 -4.70
N LEU A 91 -5.53 47.19 -4.83
CA LEU A 91 -4.17 46.78 -4.49
C LEU A 91 -3.27 47.08 -5.68
N SER A 92 -2.35 48.03 -5.53
CA SER A 92 -1.40 48.42 -6.57
C SER A 92 0.03 48.16 -6.12
N LEU A 93 0.79 47.44 -6.95
CA LEU A 93 2.22 47.20 -6.80
C LEU A 93 2.92 47.41 -8.14
N SER A 94 4.26 47.46 -8.14
CA SER A 94 5.05 47.56 -9.37
C SER A 94 4.81 46.42 -10.37
N LEU A 95 4.23 45.31 -9.89
CA LEU A 95 3.92 44.09 -10.64
C LEU A 95 2.45 44.04 -11.11
N GLY A 96 1.68 45.12 -10.97
CA GLY A 96 0.30 45.19 -11.44
C GLY A 96 -0.70 45.65 -10.39
N THR A 97 -1.98 45.55 -10.74
CA THR A 97 -3.09 46.03 -9.91
C THR A 97 -4.22 45.01 -9.88
N VAL A 98 -4.85 44.84 -8.71
CA VAL A 98 -6.08 44.03 -8.53
C VAL A 98 -7.09 44.79 -7.68
N GLU A 99 -8.38 44.63 -7.99
CA GLU A 99 -9.47 45.23 -7.21
C GLU A 99 -10.06 44.20 -6.24
N LEU A 100 -10.23 44.60 -4.98
CA LEU A 100 -10.82 43.82 -3.91
C LEU A 100 -12.02 44.55 -3.31
N ASN A 101 -13.13 43.84 -3.14
CA ASN A 101 -14.30 44.27 -2.39
C ASN A 101 -14.14 43.83 -0.94
N VAL A 102 -13.98 44.79 -0.05
CA VAL A 102 -13.74 44.59 1.37
C VAL A 102 -15.04 44.73 2.14
N THR A 103 -15.32 43.76 2.99
CA THR A 103 -16.39 43.80 4.00
C THR A 103 -15.80 43.83 5.40
N GLU A 104 -16.50 44.45 6.35
CA GLU A 104 -16.05 44.49 7.73
C GLU A 104 -16.23 43.12 8.41
N THR A 105 -15.21 42.65 9.11
CA THR A 105 -15.30 41.44 9.95
C THR A 105 -16.09 41.75 11.21
N GLN A 106 -17.13 40.96 11.48
CA GLN A 106 -18.00 41.18 12.63
C GLN A 106 -17.73 40.13 13.71
N VAL A 107 -17.25 40.57 14.87
CA VAL A 107 -17.06 39.73 16.06
C VAL A 107 -18.05 40.21 17.13
N LEU A 108 -19.10 39.43 17.37
CA LEU A 108 -20.15 39.78 18.35
C LEU A 108 -19.61 39.77 19.79
N ASN A 109 -18.77 38.79 20.13
CA ASN A 109 -18.15 38.65 21.43
C ASN A 109 -16.77 37.98 21.31
N THR A 110 -15.72 38.77 21.54
CA THR A 110 -14.32 38.34 21.42
C THR A 110 -13.98 37.16 22.31
N ASP A 111 -14.36 37.21 23.59
CA ASP A 111 -13.95 36.17 24.54
C ASP A 111 -14.78 34.89 24.38
N GLU A 112 -16.06 35.00 24.01
CA GLU A 112 -16.93 33.83 23.77
C GLU A 112 -16.45 33.01 22.58
N ILE A 113 -16.17 33.65 21.43
CA ILE A 113 -15.69 32.94 20.22
C ILE A 113 -14.40 32.17 20.49
N ILE A 114 -13.46 32.75 21.24
CA ILE A 114 -12.19 32.09 21.55
C ILE A 114 -12.35 31.02 22.63
N GLN A 115 -13.23 31.24 23.62
CA GLN A 115 -13.52 30.25 24.64
C GLN A 115 -14.18 29.01 24.04
N ASP A 116 -15.12 29.19 23.10
CA ASP A 116 -15.78 28.09 22.40
C ASP A 116 -14.76 27.16 21.71
N VAL A 117 -13.71 27.71 21.09
CA VAL A 117 -12.63 26.91 20.48
C VAL A 117 -11.92 26.02 21.50
N PHE A 118 -11.63 26.56 22.68
CA PHE A 118 -10.93 25.81 23.74
C PHE A 118 -11.84 24.75 24.39
N ASP A 119 -13.13 25.05 24.49
CA ASP A 119 -14.13 24.11 25.00
C ASP A 119 -14.36 22.96 24.00
N ASP A 120 -14.49 23.27 22.71
CA ASP A 120 -14.59 22.29 21.62
C ASP A 120 -13.35 21.40 21.54
N PHE A 121 -12.15 22.00 21.62
CA PHE A 121 -10.90 21.24 21.72
C PHE A 121 -10.92 20.25 22.88
N SER A 122 -11.36 20.69 24.07
CA SER A 122 -11.40 19.85 25.26
C SER A 122 -12.41 18.71 25.10
N ALA A 123 -13.55 18.97 24.46
CA ALA A 123 -14.54 17.95 24.14
C ALA A 123 -13.99 16.93 23.14
N ASP A 124 -13.34 17.38 22.07
CA ASP A 124 -12.77 16.52 21.03
C ASP A 124 -11.63 15.65 21.55
N ILE A 125 -10.72 16.22 22.34
CA ILE A 125 -9.66 15.45 23.03
C ILE A 125 -10.28 14.39 23.95
N GLY A 126 -11.33 14.73 24.69
CA GLY A 126 -12.04 13.80 25.56
C GLY A 126 -12.72 12.63 24.82
N ASN A 127 -12.98 12.78 23.53
CA ASN A 127 -13.58 11.75 22.67
C ASN A 127 -12.53 10.81 22.02
N LEU A 128 -11.24 11.13 22.11
CA LEU A 128 -10.18 10.28 21.57
C LEU A 128 -9.94 9.03 22.42
N ASP A 129 -9.67 7.90 21.75
CA ASP A 129 -9.36 6.64 22.44
C ASP A 129 -7.95 6.68 23.06
N ASN A 130 -7.89 6.92 24.37
CA ASN A 130 -6.65 6.98 25.12
C ASN A 130 -6.10 5.59 25.53
N SER A 131 -6.69 4.48 25.08
CA SER A 131 -6.19 3.14 25.36
C SER A 131 -4.96 2.77 24.52
N ASP A 132 -4.79 3.37 23.34
CA ASP A 132 -3.55 3.26 22.56
C ASP A 132 -2.48 4.20 23.16
N PRO A 133 -1.32 3.67 23.61
CA PRO A 133 -0.22 4.49 24.13
C PRO A 133 0.26 5.59 23.17
N PHE A 134 0.15 5.38 21.86
CA PHE A 134 0.47 6.39 20.86
C PHE A 134 -0.49 7.59 20.97
N ILE A 135 -1.80 7.33 20.96
CA ILE A 135 -2.82 8.37 21.06
C ILE A 135 -2.72 9.09 22.41
N ALA A 136 -2.48 8.35 23.51
CA ALA A 136 -2.31 8.93 24.84
C ALA A 136 -1.14 9.93 24.92
N SER A 137 -0.03 9.64 24.24
CA SER A 137 1.11 10.56 24.15
C SER A 137 0.74 11.82 23.37
N GLU A 138 0.09 11.67 22.22
CA GLU A 138 -0.35 12.79 21.38
C GLU A 138 -1.37 13.69 22.09
N ILE A 139 -2.29 13.11 22.87
CA ILE A 139 -3.23 13.85 23.72
C ILE A 139 -2.46 14.71 24.73
N THR A 140 -1.48 14.13 25.42
CA THR A 140 -0.68 14.86 26.42
C THR A 140 0.04 16.06 25.81
N GLU A 141 0.64 15.88 24.62
CA GLU A 141 1.29 16.97 23.89
C GLU A 141 0.28 18.04 23.45
N ALA A 142 -0.92 17.64 23.02
CA ALA A 142 -1.98 18.55 22.64
C ALA A 142 -2.51 19.38 23.81
N GLU A 143 -2.72 18.77 24.97
CA GLU A 143 -3.13 19.48 26.19
C GLU A 143 -2.07 20.49 26.66
N SER A 144 -0.79 20.11 26.59
CA SER A 144 0.32 21.01 26.89
C SER A 144 0.35 22.21 25.93
N TYR A 145 0.26 21.94 24.64
CA TYR A 145 0.19 22.97 23.61
C TYR A 145 -1.01 23.91 23.82
N ASN A 146 -2.19 23.36 24.08
CA ASN A 146 -3.40 24.13 24.35
C ASN A 146 -3.23 25.08 25.54
N THR A 147 -2.59 24.60 26.61
CA THR A 147 -2.28 25.41 27.79
C THR A 147 -1.37 26.60 27.45
N GLU A 148 -0.37 26.41 26.58
CA GLU A 148 0.51 27.48 26.13
C GLU A 148 -0.22 28.52 25.28
N VAL A 149 -1.11 28.09 24.38
CA VAL A 149 -1.92 29.00 23.54
C VAL A 149 -2.88 29.81 24.40
N LEU A 150 -3.56 29.17 25.35
CA LEU A 150 -4.47 29.86 26.27
C LEU A 150 -3.72 30.87 27.15
N ALA A 151 -2.51 30.53 27.61
CA ALA A 151 -1.66 31.46 28.35
C ALA A 151 -1.22 32.66 27.50
N LEU A 152 -0.86 32.43 26.23
CA LEU A 152 -0.53 33.48 25.27
C LEU A 152 -1.73 34.41 25.06
N TYR A 153 -2.91 33.87 24.75
CA TYR A 153 -4.13 34.66 24.55
C TYR A 153 -4.49 35.50 25.79
N ASN A 154 -4.39 34.91 26.99
CA ASN A 154 -4.69 35.62 28.23
C ASN A 154 -3.67 36.71 28.59
N SER A 155 -2.47 36.68 28.01
CA SER A 155 -1.45 37.73 28.18
C SER A 155 -1.70 38.97 27.33
N LEU A 156 -2.58 38.87 26.31
CA LEU A 156 -2.92 39.96 25.41
C LEU A 156 -3.79 41.02 26.10
N ASN A 157 -3.59 42.28 25.72
CA ASN A 157 -4.51 43.36 26.12
C ASN A 157 -5.81 43.33 25.30
N ASP A 158 -6.83 44.09 25.72
CA ASP A 158 -8.16 44.08 25.11
C ASP A 158 -8.15 44.33 23.59
N GLU A 159 -7.32 45.26 23.12
CA GLU A 159 -7.20 45.55 21.68
C GLU A 159 -6.54 44.40 20.92
N GLN A 160 -5.52 43.78 21.50
CA GLN A 160 -4.86 42.62 20.90
C GLN A 160 -5.78 41.39 20.89
N LYS A 161 -6.60 41.19 21.93
CA LYS A 161 -7.63 40.14 21.97
C LYS A 161 -8.68 40.38 20.90
N ARG A 162 -9.17 41.62 20.77
CA ARG A 162 -10.10 42.03 19.72
C ARG A 162 -9.53 41.71 18.33
N GLN A 163 -8.30 42.13 18.05
CA GLN A 163 -7.63 41.84 16.78
C GLN A 163 -7.46 40.34 16.56
N THR A 164 -7.08 39.58 17.59
CA THR A 164 -6.97 38.11 17.52
C THR A 164 -8.29 37.47 17.11
N ALA A 165 -9.41 37.87 17.73
CA ALA A 165 -10.72 37.36 17.35
C ALA A 165 -11.16 37.80 15.95
N MET A 166 -10.79 39.00 15.50
CA MET A 166 -11.07 39.47 14.13
C MET A 166 -10.28 38.67 13.10
N PHE A 167 -8.98 38.42 13.35
CA PHE A 167 -8.17 37.52 12.52
C PHE A 167 -8.76 36.11 12.50
N TYR A 168 -9.14 35.59 13.69
CA TYR A 168 -9.75 34.28 13.82
C TYR A 168 -11.08 34.18 13.03
N GLU A 169 -11.97 35.15 13.15
CA GLU A 169 -13.27 35.13 12.47
C GLU A 169 -13.14 35.32 10.96
N ALA A 170 -12.19 36.14 10.51
CA ALA A 170 -11.97 36.41 9.10
C ALA A 170 -11.45 35.16 8.35
N ASN A 171 -10.59 34.36 8.98
CA ASN A 171 -9.90 33.26 8.30
C ASN A 171 -10.37 31.86 8.72
N LYS A 172 -11.30 31.70 9.68
CA LYS A 172 -11.69 30.36 10.20
C LYS A 172 -12.20 29.39 9.14
N GLU A 173 -12.84 29.90 8.09
CA GLU A 173 -13.36 29.08 6.99
C GLU A 173 -12.25 28.44 6.16
N VAL A 174 -11.08 29.09 6.09
CA VAL A 174 -9.88 28.57 5.42
C VAL A 174 -9.30 27.39 6.21
N PHE A 175 -9.51 27.39 7.53
CA PHE A 175 -9.09 26.33 8.45
C PHE A 175 -10.20 25.34 8.79
N LYS A 176 -11.41 25.51 8.23
CA LYS A 176 -12.54 24.64 8.54
C LYS A 176 -12.21 23.20 8.23
N ASN A 177 -12.38 22.40 9.26
CA ASN A 177 -11.80 21.10 9.39
C ASN A 177 -12.63 20.03 8.65
N GLU A 178 -12.49 19.97 7.33
CA GLU A 178 -13.01 18.84 6.55
C GLU A 178 -12.23 17.53 6.82
N ILE A 179 -11.15 17.59 7.60
CA ILE A 179 -10.33 16.43 7.95
C ILE A 179 -11.19 15.46 8.75
N ALA A 180 -11.87 15.95 9.80
CA ALA A 180 -12.79 15.13 10.59
C ALA A 180 -13.97 14.62 9.75
N SER A 181 -14.52 15.41 8.82
CA SER A 181 -15.63 14.95 7.96
C SER A 181 -15.18 13.87 6.96
N ASN A 182 -13.97 13.99 6.42
CA ASN A 182 -13.34 12.97 5.56
C ASN A 182 -12.97 11.71 6.34
N LEU A 183 -12.68 11.84 7.65
CA LEU A 183 -12.46 10.72 8.58
C LEU A 183 -13.78 10.12 9.12
N ASN A 184 -14.86 10.92 9.16
CA ASN A 184 -16.22 10.59 9.67
C ASN A 184 -17.01 9.62 8.78
N GLY A 185 -16.43 9.11 7.70
CA GLY A 185 -16.76 7.77 7.25
C GLY A 185 -16.24 6.70 8.21
N LEU A 186 -16.51 6.77 9.53
CA LEU A 186 -16.07 5.82 10.58
C LEU A 186 -14.74 5.11 10.26
N THR A 187 -13.62 5.85 10.24
CA THR A 187 -12.29 5.26 9.98
C THR A 187 -11.30 5.51 11.12
N ALA A 188 -11.37 4.64 12.13
CA ALA A 188 -10.20 4.21 12.89
C ALA A 188 -10.52 2.81 13.45
N LEU A 189 -10.03 1.76 12.79
CA LEU A 189 -10.00 0.35 13.26
C LEU A 189 -11.20 -0.18 14.09
N SER A 190 -12.43 0.23 13.82
CA SER A 190 -13.61 -0.41 14.38
C SER A 190 -14.12 -1.51 13.45
N ARG A 191 -14.56 -2.64 14.00
CA ARG A 191 -15.34 -3.67 13.29
C ARG A 191 -16.71 -3.17 12.80
N THR A 192 -17.04 -1.89 12.98
CA THR A 192 -18.23 -1.26 12.40
C THR A 192 -17.93 -0.73 11.01
N SER A 193 -18.79 -1.09 10.06
CA SER A 193 -18.74 -0.67 8.67
C SER A 193 -18.58 0.84 8.51
N GLN A 194 -17.62 1.24 7.69
CA GLN A 194 -17.68 2.51 6.97
C GLN A 194 -18.99 2.49 6.17
N SER A 195 -19.83 3.54 6.24
CA SER A 195 -21.14 3.48 5.59
C SER A 195 -21.05 3.33 4.07
N ASP A 196 -19.94 3.80 3.47
CA ASP A 196 -19.81 3.98 2.03
C ASP A 196 -18.71 3.11 1.39
N CYS A 197 -17.76 2.60 2.16
CA CYS A 197 -16.76 1.69 1.62
C CYS A 197 -17.30 0.24 1.56
N PRO A 198 -16.86 -0.55 0.56
CA PRO A 198 -17.26 -1.95 0.45
C PRO A 198 -17.02 -2.72 1.75
N THR A 199 -17.90 -3.65 2.08
CA THR A 199 -17.72 -4.56 3.24
C THR A 199 -17.15 -5.92 2.84
N VAL A 200 -16.93 -6.15 1.55
CA VAL A 200 -16.44 -7.41 0.97
C VAL A 200 -15.29 -7.14 0.01
N GLY A 201 -14.28 -8.02 0.06
CA GLY A 201 -13.04 -7.92 -0.72
C GLY A 201 -12.01 -7.01 -0.05
N PHE A 202 -10.92 -7.58 0.44
CA PHE A 202 -9.87 -6.84 1.13
C PHE A 202 -9.29 -5.71 0.28
N LYS A 203 -8.99 -5.97 -1.01
CA LYS A 203 -8.44 -4.95 -1.93
C LYS A 203 -9.34 -3.72 -2.02
N SER A 204 -10.64 -3.91 -2.21
CA SER A 204 -11.60 -2.80 -2.37
C SER A 204 -11.79 -2.02 -1.08
N ILE A 205 -11.77 -2.69 0.08
CA ILE A 205 -11.79 -2.06 1.41
C ILE A 205 -10.58 -1.13 1.57
N TYR A 206 -9.37 -1.63 1.28
CA TYR A 206 -8.15 -0.84 1.46
C TYR A 206 -7.98 0.26 0.41
N SER A 207 -8.38 0.03 -0.84
CA SER A 207 -8.42 1.09 -1.87
C SER A 207 -9.35 2.23 -1.46
N CYS A 208 -10.56 1.93 -0.96
CA CYS A 208 -11.48 2.97 -0.48
C CYS A 208 -10.90 3.75 0.72
N ARG A 209 -10.24 3.04 1.65
CA ARG A 209 -9.53 3.66 2.78
C ARG A 209 -8.39 4.57 2.32
N ALA A 210 -7.64 4.16 1.29
CA ALA A 210 -6.59 4.97 0.69
C ALA A 210 -7.17 6.30 0.18
N ALA A 211 -8.29 6.26 -0.55
CA ALA A 211 -8.95 7.48 -1.03
C ALA A 211 -9.32 8.44 0.12
N ASN A 212 -9.95 7.94 1.18
CA ASN A 212 -10.37 8.77 2.32
C ASN A 212 -9.18 9.37 3.07
N LEU A 213 -8.11 8.60 3.27
CA LEU A 213 -6.86 9.10 3.85
C LEU A 213 -6.18 10.12 2.91
N GLY A 214 -6.26 9.91 1.60
CA GLY A 214 -5.77 10.84 0.59
C GLY A 214 -6.49 12.19 0.66
N SER A 215 -7.83 12.20 0.75
CA SER A 215 -8.63 13.42 0.89
C SER A 215 -8.33 14.14 2.20
N SER A 216 -8.21 13.37 3.30
CA SER A 216 -7.81 13.92 4.60
C SER A 216 -6.41 14.54 4.55
N ALA A 217 -5.46 13.92 3.84
CA ALA A 217 -4.12 14.44 3.65
C ALA A 217 -4.11 15.75 2.83
N ILE A 218 -4.97 15.87 1.81
CA ILE A 218 -5.15 17.12 1.05
C ILE A 218 -5.74 18.22 1.93
N ALA A 219 -6.77 17.92 2.73
CA ALA A 219 -7.34 18.88 3.67
C ALA A 219 -6.28 19.38 4.67
N LEU A 220 -5.54 18.45 5.30
CA LEU A 220 -4.40 18.77 6.17
C LEU A 220 -3.34 19.63 5.48
N LYS A 221 -3.01 19.30 4.23
CA LYS A 221 -2.01 20.02 3.44
C LYS A 221 -2.45 21.46 3.17
N ASN A 222 -3.72 21.66 2.83
CA ASN A 222 -4.27 23.00 2.65
C ASN A 222 -4.23 23.78 3.98
N SER A 223 -4.74 23.23 5.08
CA SER A 223 -4.67 23.89 6.39
C SER A 223 -3.23 24.20 6.83
N SER A 224 -2.28 23.29 6.56
CA SER A 224 -0.86 23.49 6.88
C SER A 224 -0.23 24.61 6.06
N LYS A 225 -0.58 24.71 4.77
CA LYS A 225 -0.11 25.79 3.89
C LYS A 225 -0.60 27.15 4.40
N GLU A 226 -1.88 27.26 4.72
CA GLU A 226 -2.52 28.48 5.19
C GLU A 226 -1.94 28.92 6.54
N PHE A 227 -1.70 27.97 7.44
CA PHE A 227 -1.03 28.23 8.71
C PHE A 227 0.39 28.79 8.51
N LEU A 228 1.16 28.22 7.58
CA LEU A 228 2.50 28.71 7.25
C LEU A 228 2.47 30.11 6.64
N GLN A 229 1.45 30.45 5.84
CA GLN A 229 1.26 31.81 5.32
C GLN A 229 1.07 32.81 6.47
N ILE A 230 0.19 32.50 7.42
CA ILE A 230 -0.04 33.36 8.58
C ILE A 230 1.24 33.55 9.41
N LEU A 231 1.99 32.47 9.63
CA LEU A 231 3.26 32.55 10.37
C LEU A 231 4.31 33.39 9.65
N ALA A 232 4.41 33.26 8.33
CA ALA A 232 5.31 34.08 7.52
C ALA A 232 4.95 35.57 7.62
N LEU A 233 3.66 35.92 7.57
CA LEU A 233 3.18 37.28 7.79
C LEU A 233 3.45 37.79 9.21
N ALA A 234 3.30 36.92 10.20
CA ALA A 234 3.61 37.24 11.59
C ALA A 234 5.12 37.37 11.88
N GLY A 235 5.98 37.07 10.90
CA GLY A 235 7.45 37.13 11.04
C GLY A 235 8.04 35.99 11.88
N ALA A 236 7.30 34.91 12.09
CA ALA A 236 7.75 33.75 12.84
C ALA A 236 8.76 32.94 12.01
N SER A 237 10.06 33.15 12.23
CA SER A 237 11.12 32.59 11.36
C SER A 237 11.98 31.49 11.99
N ALA A 238 11.77 31.11 13.27
CA ALA A 238 12.62 30.10 13.91
C ALA A 238 11.99 29.29 15.05
N TYR A 239 10.93 29.79 15.70
CA TYR A 239 10.32 29.13 16.85
C TYR A 239 8.81 29.06 16.67
N LEU A 240 8.33 27.88 16.32
CA LEU A 240 6.90 27.58 16.12
C LEU A 240 6.15 27.32 17.44
N ALA A 241 6.78 27.55 18.59
CA ALA A 241 6.12 27.35 19.88
C ALA A 241 5.36 28.63 20.30
N PRO A 242 4.11 28.52 20.78
CA PRO A 242 3.30 29.67 21.20
C PRO A 242 4.03 30.54 22.24
N ALA A 243 4.65 29.92 23.24
CA ALA A 243 5.37 30.61 24.31
C ALA A 243 6.53 31.49 23.79
N SER A 244 7.28 31.00 22.80
CA SER A 244 8.39 31.77 22.21
C SER A 244 7.91 32.91 21.32
N PHE A 245 6.81 32.72 20.61
CA PHE A 245 6.26 33.74 19.72
C PHE A 245 5.76 34.96 20.49
N GLY A 246 5.07 34.74 21.62
CA GLY A 246 4.58 35.80 22.49
C GLY A 246 5.67 36.73 23.04
N LEU A 247 6.92 36.27 23.08
CA LEU A 247 8.07 37.07 23.50
C LEU A 247 8.67 37.91 22.36
N SER A 248 8.48 37.49 21.11
CA SER A 248 9.12 38.09 19.93
C SER A 248 8.22 39.01 19.12
N ALA A 249 6.91 38.78 19.11
CA ALA A 249 5.97 39.55 18.30
C ALA A 249 5.40 40.76 19.06
N VAL A 250 5.08 41.83 18.34
CA VAL A 250 4.53 43.08 18.90
C VAL A 250 3.37 43.61 18.07
N GLY A 251 2.45 44.32 18.72
CA GLY A 251 1.33 45.00 18.05
C GLY A 251 0.38 44.01 17.35
N THR A 252 -0.02 44.36 16.12
CA THR A 252 -0.98 43.59 15.30
C THR A 252 -0.45 42.20 14.90
N PHE A 253 0.86 42.06 14.72
CA PHE A 253 1.49 40.75 14.41
C PHE A 253 1.32 39.73 15.53
N LEU A 254 1.29 40.19 16.78
CA LEU A 254 1.04 39.32 17.94
C LEU A 254 -0.38 38.75 17.90
N GLY A 255 -1.38 39.57 17.53
CA GLY A 255 -2.77 39.12 17.39
C GLY A 255 -2.94 38.13 16.24
N LEU A 256 -2.35 38.41 15.08
CA LEU A 256 -2.34 37.51 13.92
C LEU A 256 -1.72 36.14 14.26
N GLY A 257 -0.53 36.12 14.86
CA GLY A 257 0.12 34.86 15.21
C GLY A 257 -0.59 34.11 16.34
N THR A 258 -1.22 34.81 17.30
CA THR A 258 -2.06 34.15 18.32
C THR A 258 -3.27 33.49 17.68
N ALA A 259 -3.93 34.14 16.72
CA ALA A 259 -5.03 33.53 15.96
C ALA A 259 -4.57 32.27 15.21
N ALA A 260 -3.37 32.30 14.60
CA ALA A 260 -2.75 31.14 13.98
C ALA A 260 -2.65 29.94 14.95
N TYR A 261 -2.14 30.18 16.16
CA TYR A 261 -1.98 29.13 17.16
C TYR A 261 -3.33 28.62 17.70
N ILE A 262 -4.36 29.46 17.76
CA ILE A 262 -5.73 29.05 18.12
C ILE A 262 -6.33 28.14 17.04
N TYR A 263 -6.17 28.46 15.75
CA TYR A 263 -6.57 27.53 14.67
C TYR A 263 -5.87 26.18 14.77
N MET A 264 -4.58 26.21 15.09
CA MET A 264 -3.82 24.98 15.26
C MET A 264 -4.36 24.13 16.41
N THR A 265 -4.84 24.75 17.50
CA THR A 265 -5.55 24.04 18.57
C THR A 265 -6.81 23.35 18.03
N GLU A 266 -7.63 24.06 17.25
CA GLU A 266 -8.87 23.53 16.65
C GLU A 266 -8.63 22.30 15.76
N VAL A 267 -7.55 22.31 14.96
CA VAL A 267 -7.25 21.23 14.01
C VAL A 267 -6.55 20.02 14.67
N ARG A 268 -5.90 20.22 15.83
CA ARG A 268 -5.02 19.23 16.45
C ARG A 268 -5.72 17.90 16.78
N PRO A 269 -6.95 17.83 17.33
CA PRO A 269 -7.61 16.56 17.59
C PRO A 269 -7.82 15.72 16.32
N SER A 270 -8.25 16.34 15.21
CA SER A 270 -8.42 15.65 13.93
C SER A 270 -7.10 15.21 13.33
N PHE A 271 -6.03 15.97 13.56
CA PHE A 271 -4.69 15.58 13.19
C PHE A 271 -4.21 14.32 13.93
N ILE A 272 -4.51 14.20 15.23
CA ILE A 272 -4.21 13.00 16.02
C ILE A 272 -4.97 11.78 15.47
N MET A 273 -6.27 11.95 15.16
CA MET A 273 -7.06 10.90 14.53
C MET A 273 -6.47 10.48 13.18
N PHE A 274 -6.10 11.44 12.33
CA PHE A 274 -5.46 11.17 11.05
C PHE A 274 -4.16 10.37 11.25
N LYS A 275 -3.29 10.77 12.18
CA LYS A 275 -2.05 10.04 12.51
C LYS A 275 -2.30 8.61 12.94
N SER A 276 -3.28 8.39 13.82
CA SER A 276 -3.65 7.06 14.30
C SER A 276 -4.14 6.16 13.15
N SER A 277 -5.05 6.69 12.32
CA SER A 277 -5.57 5.96 11.16
C SER A 277 -4.52 5.70 10.10
N LEU A 278 -3.64 6.68 9.84
CA LEU A 278 -2.51 6.55 8.93
C LEU A 278 -1.56 5.45 9.38
N ARG A 279 -1.13 5.45 10.66
CA ARG A 279 -0.26 4.43 11.24
C ARG A 279 -0.84 3.03 11.06
N SER A 280 -2.12 2.88 11.37
CA SER A 280 -2.83 1.61 11.25
C SER A 280 -2.92 1.12 9.81
N PHE A 281 -3.17 2.04 8.87
CA PHE A 281 -3.31 1.71 7.45
C PHE A 281 -1.98 1.33 6.81
N ILE A 282 -0.92 2.12 7.04
CA ILE A 282 0.39 1.86 6.40
C ILE A 282 1.12 0.66 7.01
N GLY A 283 0.80 0.29 8.26
CA GLY A 283 1.36 -0.89 8.92
C GLY A 283 0.57 -2.18 8.68
N ALA A 284 -0.59 -2.12 8.02
CA ALA A 284 -1.38 -3.31 7.72
C ALA A 284 -0.79 -4.08 6.52
N ASN A 285 -0.70 -5.40 6.63
CA ASN A 285 -0.28 -6.27 5.53
C ASN A 285 -1.47 -6.56 4.62
N TRP A 286 -1.55 -5.89 3.47
CA TRP A 286 -2.70 -6.02 2.56
C TRP A 286 -2.38 -5.96 1.07
N ILE A 287 -1.12 -5.76 0.69
CA ILE A 287 -0.67 -5.88 -0.71
C ILE A 287 -0.18 -7.31 -0.95
N LEU A 288 -0.83 -8.04 -1.87
CA LEU A 288 -0.38 -9.36 -2.29
C LEU A 288 0.97 -9.23 -3.02
N THR A 289 1.93 -10.11 -2.70
CA THR A 289 3.26 -10.08 -3.30
C THR A 289 3.45 -11.13 -4.38
N GLN A 290 4.39 -10.87 -5.31
CA GLN A 290 4.86 -11.85 -6.29
C GLN A 290 5.60 -13.04 -5.65
N ALA A 291 5.97 -12.95 -4.35
CA ALA A 291 6.59 -14.05 -3.62
C ALA A 291 5.65 -15.26 -3.46
N THR A 292 4.36 -15.07 -3.75
CA THR A 292 3.32 -16.12 -3.83
C THR A 292 3.76 -17.37 -4.60
N PHE A 293 4.56 -17.20 -5.66
CA PHE A 293 5.06 -18.29 -6.52
C PHE A 293 6.56 -18.57 -6.34
N SER A 294 7.17 -18.19 -5.22
CA SER A 294 8.62 -18.32 -5.02
C SER A 294 9.12 -19.76 -4.92
N VAL A 295 8.30 -20.69 -4.44
CA VAL A 295 8.64 -22.12 -4.21
C VAL A 295 7.58 -23.05 -4.82
N ILE A 296 7.07 -22.71 -6.01
CA ILE A 296 6.03 -23.50 -6.68
C ILE A 296 6.57 -24.84 -7.18
N THR A 297 5.77 -25.90 -7.02
CA THR A 297 6.07 -27.23 -7.56
C THR A 297 6.02 -27.22 -9.09
N ASP A 298 7.07 -27.73 -9.72
CA ASP A 298 7.24 -27.84 -11.17
C ASP A 298 7.52 -29.27 -11.66
N GLU A 299 7.75 -30.22 -10.75
CA GLU A 299 7.89 -31.64 -11.05
C GLU A 299 6.66 -32.42 -10.57
N PHE A 300 6.03 -33.16 -11.47
CA PHE A 300 4.81 -33.93 -11.22
C PHE A 300 5.01 -35.38 -11.62
N THR A 301 4.21 -36.25 -11.02
CA THR A 301 4.12 -37.66 -11.42
C THR A 301 2.75 -37.91 -12.06
N SER A 302 2.73 -38.58 -13.21
CA SER A 302 1.52 -38.81 -13.99
C SER A 302 0.49 -39.57 -13.18
N GLU A 303 -0.75 -39.09 -13.22
CA GLU A 303 -1.89 -39.65 -12.50
C GLU A 303 -1.74 -39.65 -10.96
N SER A 304 -0.75 -38.92 -10.42
CA SER A 304 -0.54 -38.72 -8.98
C SER A 304 -0.85 -37.28 -8.57
N GLN A 305 -1.38 -37.12 -7.35
CA GLN A 305 -1.75 -35.82 -6.80
C GLN A 305 -0.54 -35.15 -6.14
N SER A 306 -0.29 -33.89 -6.46
CA SER A 306 0.80 -33.07 -5.89
C SER A 306 0.28 -31.70 -5.48
N SER A 307 0.81 -31.11 -4.41
CA SER A 307 0.49 -29.71 -4.06
C SER A 307 1.34 -28.75 -4.87
N LEU A 308 0.75 -27.69 -5.41
CA LEU A 308 1.45 -26.60 -6.11
C LEU A 308 2.37 -25.79 -5.17
N ASN A 309 2.17 -25.86 -3.85
CA ASN A 309 2.97 -25.11 -2.87
C ASN A 309 2.95 -23.59 -3.11
N VAL A 310 1.77 -23.04 -3.40
CA VAL A 310 1.53 -21.60 -3.46
C VAL A 310 1.51 -21.05 -2.04
N MET A 311 2.35 -20.04 -1.77
CA MET A 311 2.51 -19.45 -0.44
C MET A 311 2.16 -17.96 -0.48
N PRO A 312 0.87 -17.59 -0.34
CA PRO A 312 0.44 -16.20 -0.41
C PRO A 312 1.10 -15.38 0.68
N ASP A 313 1.74 -14.28 0.29
CA ASP A 313 2.39 -13.35 1.20
C ASP A 313 1.80 -11.96 0.98
N PHE A 314 1.40 -11.32 2.08
CA PHE A 314 0.87 -9.97 2.09
C PHE A 314 1.84 -9.06 2.82
N ARG A 315 2.07 -7.88 2.23
CA ARG A 315 2.94 -6.86 2.83
C ARG A 315 2.23 -5.54 3.05
N SER A 316 2.85 -4.70 3.85
CA SER A 316 2.47 -3.30 3.98
C SER A 316 2.68 -2.52 2.68
N ILE A 317 1.91 -1.43 2.56
CA ILE A 317 2.04 -0.47 1.47
C ILE A 317 3.36 0.31 1.58
N SER A 318 3.94 0.64 0.43
CA SER A 318 5.15 1.44 0.26
C SER A 318 4.90 2.66 -0.62
N SER A 319 5.88 3.56 -0.70
CA SER A 319 5.83 4.73 -1.58
C SER A 319 5.76 4.39 -3.07
N ASN A 320 6.04 3.14 -3.46
CA ASN A 320 6.12 2.70 -4.86
C ASN A 320 4.85 1.97 -5.32
N ASP A 321 3.83 1.86 -4.48
CA ASP A 321 2.59 1.11 -4.76
C ASP A 321 1.49 1.93 -5.44
N ASN A 322 1.88 2.99 -6.15
CA ASN A 322 0.94 3.85 -6.87
C ASN A 322 0.17 3.12 -7.99
N GLY A 323 0.66 1.97 -8.45
CA GLY A 323 0.04 1.15 -9.49
C GLY A 323 -1.00 0.13 -9.01
N ILE A 324 -1.23 -0.01 -7.70
CA ILE A 324 -2.17 -1.02 -7.16
C ILE A 324 -3.63 -0.69 -7.50
N SER A 325 -3.99 0.59 -7.40
CA SER A 325 -5.27 1.19 -7.81
C SER A 325 -5.14 2.72 -7.94
N GLU A 326 -6.09 3.38 -8.60
CA GLU A 326 -6.11 4.85 -8.71
C GLU A 326 -6.17 5.53 -7.33
N GLU A 327 -6.96 4.98 -6.40
CA GLU A 327 -7.11 5.47 -5.03
C GLU A 327 -5.80 5.37 -4.23
N THR A 328 -5.06 4.27 -4.43
CA THR A 328 -3.77 4.04 -3.78
C THR A 328 -2.73 5.04 -4.30
N GLY A 329 -2.71 5.28 -5.61
CA GLY A 329 -1.87 6.31 -6.24
C GLY A 329 -2.20 7.72 -5.75
N PHE A 330 -3.51 8.04 -5.62
CA PHE A 330 -3.97 9.30 -5.04
C PHE A 330 -3.50 9.46 -3.59
N PHE A 331 -3.69 8.46 -2.74
CA PHE A 331 -3.22 8.46 -1.35
C PHE A 331 -1.72 8.76 -1.24
N ILE A 332 -0.88 7.99 -1.95
CA ILE A 332 0.58 8.15 -1.89
C ILE A 332 0.99 9.57 -2.32
N THR A 333 0.39 10.08 -3.38
CA THR A 333 0.67 11.44 -3.90
C THR A 333 0.25 12.52 -2.88
N SER A 334 -0.94 12.38 -2.31
CA SER A 334 -1.48 13.31 -1.32
C SER A 334 -0.65 13.31 -0.04
N LEU A 335 -0.25 12.12 0.46
CA LEU A 335 0.61 12.00 1.64
C LEU A 335 2.00 12.58 1.40
N ASN A 336 2.62 12.33 0.24
CA ASN A 336 3.92 12.91 -0.10
C ASN A 336 3.86 14.44 -0.15
N THR A 337 2.77 14.99 -0.70
CA THR A 337 2.55 16.45 -0.74
C THR A 337 2.38 17.02 0.65
N LEU A 338 1.58 16.37 1.50
CA LEU A 338 1.42 16.75 2.91
C LEU A 338 2.75 16.72 3.66
N ASN A 339 3.56 15.67 3.48
CA ASN A 339 4.86 15.52 4.16
C ASN A 339 5.80 16.69 3.89
N GLY A 340 5.73 17.34 2.72
CA GLY A 340 6.49 18.56 2.42
C GLY A 340 6.17 19.74 3.35
N PHE A 341 4.89 19.89 3.74
CA PHE A 341 4.45 20.91 4.70
C PHE A 341 4.65 20.45 6.14
N TRP A 342 4.36 19.19 6.44
CA TRP A 342 4.52 18.61 7.78
C TRP A 342 5.98 18.67 8.27
N ASN A 343 6.95 18.44 7.38
CA ASN A 343 8.37 18.62 7.71
C ASN A 343 8.70 20.04 8.19
N GLN A 344 8.01 21.06 7.69
CA GLN A 344 8.19 22.44 8.16
C GLN A 344 7.48 22.70 9.50
N LEU A 345 6.46 21.89 9.83
CA LEU A 345 5.63 22.01 11.02
C LEU A 345 5.92 20.92 12.07
N THR A 346 7.08 20.26 11.99
CA THR A 346 7.43 19.15 12.89
C THR A 346 7.46 19.56 14.37
N ALA A 347 7.78 20.82 14.68
CA ALA A 347 7.74 21.32 16.05
C ALA A 347 6.31 21.40 16.63
N LEU A 348 5.29 21.45 15.78
CA LEU A 348 3.88 21.52 16.18
C LEU A 348 3.21 20.15 16.16
N PHE A 349 3.53 19.34 15.15
CA PHE A 349 2.84 18.10 14.82
C PHE A 349 3.64 16.82 15.09
N GLY A 350 4.88 16.98 15.55
CA GLY A 350 5.84 15.89 15.63
C GLY A 350 6.31 15.43 14.25
N SER A 351 7.08 14.34 14.24
CA SER A 351 7.63 13.78 13.00
C SER A 351 6.53 13.16 12.13
N PRO A 352 6.65 13.23 10.80
CA PRO A 352 5.78 12.49 9.89
C PRO A 352 5.84 10.98 10.14
N ILE A 353 4.73 10.30 9.88
CA ILE A 353 4.68 8.84 9.95
C ILE A 353 5.14 8.27 8.60
N ASN A 354 6.21 7.48 8.62
CA ASN A 354 6.76 6.84 7.43
C ASN A 354 6.12 5.48 7.16
N PHE A 355 6.14 5.06 5.89
CA PHE A 355 5.79 3.70 5.48
C PHE A 355 6.59 2.68 6.29
N GLN A 356 5.94 1.55 6.61
CA GLN A 356 6.54 0.45 7.33
C GLN A 356 6.84 -0.67 6.34
N GLU A 357 7.89 -1.45 6.60
CA GLU A 357 8.22 -2.64 5.81
C GLU A 357 7.90 -3.88 6.64
N THR A 358 6.67 -4.36 6.50
CA THR A 358 6.19 -5.58 7.16
C THR A 358 5.62 -6.53 6.10
N SER A 359 5.72 -7.82 6.37
CA SER A 359 5.13 -8.86 5.54
C SER A 359 4.69 -10.02 6.43
N GLU A 360 3.71 -10.77 5.95
CA GLU A 360 3.16 -11.93 6.63
C GLU A 360 2.62 -12.93 5.60
N ASN A 361 3.07 -14.18 5.74
CA ASN A 361 2.49 -15.30 5.01
C ASN A 361 1.08 -15.58 5.54
N ILE A 362 0.13 -15.72 4.64
CA ILE A 362 -1.26 -16.06 4.99
C ILE A 362 -1.54 -17.48 4.54
N ASP A 363 -2.13 -18.27 5.44
CA ASP A 363 -2.57 -19.64 5.14
C ASP A 363 -3.46 -19.67 3.90
N PHE A 364 -3.14 -20.60 2.98
CA PHE A 364 -3.98 -20.89 1.83
C PHE A 364 -5.28 -21.56 2.30
N ASP A 365 -6.42 -21.18 1.71
CA ASP A 365 -7.69 -21.85 2.03
C ASP A 365 -7.95 -22.96 1.01
N ASP A 366 -7.54 -24.18 1.39
CA ASP A 366 -7.62 -25.37 0.53
C ASP A 366 -9.05 -25.72 0.06
N ASN A 367 -10.10 -25.11 0.64
CA ASN A 367 -11.50 -25.35 0.27
C ASN A 367 -12.09 -24.29 -0.68
N THR A 368 -11.26 -23.41 -1.24
CA THR A 368 -11.71 -22.31 -2.09
C THR A 368 -11.07 -22.37 -3.48
N ASP A 369 -11.80 -21.87 -4.48
CA ASP A 369 -11.33 -21.75 -5.87
C ASP A 369 -10.38 -20.55 -6.02
N GLN A 370 -9.25 -20.57 -5.30
CA GLN A 370 -8.24 -19.50 -5.33
C GLN A 370 -7.21 -19.68 -6.44
N ILE A 371 -7.10 -20.87 -7.03
CA ILE A 371 -6.13 -21.17 -8.10
C ILE A 371 -6.87 -21.56 -9.37
N THR A 372 -6.41 -21.01 -10.49
CA THR A 372 -6.79 -21.45 -11.83
C THR A 372 -5.54 -21.81 -12.63
N ILE A 373 -5.57 -22.93 -13.34
CA ILE A 373 -4.51 -23.34 -14.28
C ILE A 373 -5.04 -23.22 -15.71
N THR A 374 -4.29 -22.56 -16.58
CA THR A 374 -4.62 -22.41 -18.01
C THR A 374 -3.38 -22.56 -18.90
N ASN A 375 -3.56 -22.48 -20.23
CA ASN A 375 -2.48 -22.39 -21.21
C ASN A 375 -1.40 -23.50 -21.11
N ILE A 376 -1.83 -24.75 -20.89
CA ILE A 376 -0.94 -25.91 -20.92
C ILE A 376 -0.35 -26.05 -22.33
N SER A 377 0.98 -25.93 -22.44
CA SER A 377 1.67 -25.77 -23.73
C SER A 377 1.83 -27.06 -24.53
N ASN A 378 1.76 -28.22 -23.87
CA ASN A 378 1.98 -29.53 -24.47
C ASN A 378 0.65 -30.29 -24.57
N SER A 379 0.23 -30.64 -25.79
CA SER A 379 -1.03 -31.37 -26.04
C SER A 379 -1.03 -32.81 -25.52
N ASN A 380 0.12 -33.36 -25.15
CA ASN A 380 0.24 -34.67 -24.51
C ASN A 380 0.08 -34.60 -22.99
N VAL A 381 -0.14 -33.41 -22.40
CA VAL A 381 -0.36 -33.26 -20.97
C VAL A 381 -1.78 -32.77 -20.72
N GLU A 382 -2.53 -33.48 -19.89
CA GLU A 382 -3.88 -33.14 -19.48
C GLU A 382 -3.92 -32.82 -17.97
N LEU A 383 -4.63 -31.74 -17.60
CA LEU A 383 -4.99 -31.46 -16.22
C LEU A 383 -6.24 -32.28 -15.86
N GLU A 384 -6.09 -33.34 -15.08
CA GLU A 384 -7.21 -34.20 -14.68
C GLU A 384 -8.02 -33.60 -13.54
N SER A 385 -7.36 -32.98 -12.56
CA SER A 385 -8.04 -32.33 -11.45
C SER A 385 -7.21 -31.21 -10.82
N LEU A 386 -7.94 -30.25 -10.26
CA LEU A 386 -7.43 -29.17 -9.42
C LEU A 386 -8.40 -29.01 -8.24
N ASN A 387 -7.91 -29.15 -7.02
CA ASN A 387 -8.68 -28.96 -5.79
C ASN A 387 -7.82 -28.26 -4.74
N GLY A 388 -8.14 -26.99 -4.47
CA GLY A 388 -7.27 -26.09 -3.73
C GLY A 388 -5.91 -25.98 -4.42
N GLN A 389 -4.83 -26.32 -3.70
CA GLN A 389 -3.48 -26.38 -4.27
C GLN A 389 -3.14 -27.72 -4.91
N ASN A 390 -3.97 -28.75 -4.71
CA ASN A 390 -3.64 -30.08 -5.18
C ASN A 390 -4.00 -30.22 -6.65
N VAL A 391 -2.99 -30.55 -7.46
CA VAL A 391 -3.08 -30.71 -8.89
C VAL A 391 -2.74 -32.15 -9.29
N LYS A 392 -3.41 -32.63 -10.34
CA LYS A 392 -3.15 -33.93 -10.95
C LYS A 392 -2.98 -33.76 -12.46
N PHE A 393 -1.78 -34.02 -12.95
CA PHE A 393 -1.48 -34.03 -14.38
C PHE A 393 -1.37 -35.47 -14.90
N LYS A 394 -1.72 -35.66 -16.17
CA LYS A 394 -1.61 -36.94 -16.87
C LYS A 394 -0.84 -36.79 -18.17
N SER A 395 0.12 -37.69 -18.39
CA SER A 395 0.74 -37.87 -19.71
C SER A 395 -0.13 -38.76 -20.58
N LEU A 396 -0.57 -38.24 -21.73
CA LEU A 396 -1.38 -38.95 -22.72
C LEU A 396 -0.52 -39.85 -23.64
N SER A 397 0.78 -39.58 -23.75
CA SER A 397 1.69 -40.38 -24.56
C SER A 397 2.23 -41.61 -23.84
N GLY A 398 2.12 -41.64 -22.50
CA GLY A 398 2.75 -42.67 -21.67
C GLY A 398 4.27 -42.53 -21.56
N ASN A 399 4.83 -41.36 -21.86
CA ASN A 399 6.23 -41.01 -21.64
C ASN A 399 6.34 -39.79 -20.73
N ASP A 400 7.56 -39.50 -20.27
CA ASP A 400 7.86 -38.24 -19.61
C ASP A 400 7.61 -37.06 -20.56
N GLU A 401 6.95 -36.03 -20.07
CA GLU A 401 6.58 -34.85 -20.87
C GLU A 401 7.06 -33.57 -20.17
N SER A 402 7.67 -32.67 -20.94
CA SER A 402 7.93 -31.30 -20.50
C SER A 402 6.83 -30.37 -21.03
N PHE A 403 6.41 -29.41 -20.22
CA PHE A 403 5.35 -28.46 -20.56
C PHE A 403 5.48 -27.16 -19.78
N SER A 404 4.66 -26.18 -20.11
CA SER A 404 4.44 -25.01 -19.27
C SER A 404 2.96 -24.76 -19.10
N PHE A 405 2.57 -24.09 -18.02
CA PHE A 405 1.19 -23.68 -17.76
C PHE A 405 1.16 -22.33 -17.06
N ASP A 406 0.06 -21.60 -17.23
CA ASP A 406 -0.20 -20.37 -16.49
C ASP A 406 -0.97 -20.71 -15.23
N VAL A 407 -0.45 -20.29 -14.08
CA VAL A 407 -1.14 -20.34 -12.80
C VAL A 407 -1.59 -18.93 -12.43
N GLU A 408 -2.88 -18.79 -12.15
CA GLU A 408 -3.48 -17.60 -11.58
C GLU A 408 -3.88 -17.90 -10.14
N PHE A 409 -3.44 -17.04 -9.21
CA PHE A 409 -3.86 -17.06 -7.83
C PHE A 409 -4.70 -15.80 -7.55
N SER A 410 -5.91 -16.01 -7.05
CA SER A 410 -6.84 -14.96 -6.66
C SER A 410 -7.17 -15.08 -5.19
N LYS A 411 -6.90 -14.02 -4.42
CA LYS A 411 -7.26 -13.95 -3.01
C LYS A 411 -7.58 -12.53 -2.62
N GLU A 412 -8.68 -12.37 -1.90
CA GLU A 412 -9.01 -11.09 -1.25
C GLU A 412 -9.12 -9.90 -2.24
N GLY A 413 -9.49 -10.19 -3.49
CA GLY A 413 -9.61 -9.21 -4.58
C GLY A 413 -8.29 -8.89 -5.30
N PHE A 414 -7.19 -9.53 -4.91
CA PHE A 414 -5.93 -9.52 -5.65
C PHE A 414 -5.84 -10.70 -6.59
N ILE A 415 -5.19 -10.50 -7.73
CA ILE A 415 -4.90 -11.52 -8.72
C ILE A 415 -3.42 -11.41 -9.06
N GLU A 416 -2.70 -12.51 -8.92
CA GLU A 416 -1.31 -12.67 -9.35
C GLU A 416 -1.23 -13.85 -10.31
N ASN A 417 -0.48 -13.70 -11.38
CA ASN A 417 -0.32 -14.75 -12.38
C ASN A 417 1.15 -15.01 -12.70
N ARG A 418 1.45 -16.26 -13.06
CA ARG A 418 2.80 -16.65 -13.46
C ARG A 418 2.75 -17.84 -14.41
N THR A 419 3.64 -17.83 -15.41
CA THR A 419 3.90 -19.02 -16.23
C THR A 419 4.94 -19.90 -15.56
N ILE A 420 4.62 -21.17 -15.35
CA ILE A 420 5.50 -22.18 -14.75
C ILE A 420 5.97 -23.13 -15.86
N SER A 421 7.27 -23.42 -15.90
CA SER A 421 7.82 -24.50 -16.71
C SER A 421 7.90 -25.74 -15.83
N ALA A 422 7.39 -26.88 -16.31
CA ALA A 422 7.19 -28.07 -15.52
C ALA A 422 7.47 -29.36 -16.30
N SER A 423 7.55 -30.48 -15.58
CA SER A 423 7.60 -31.83 -16.15
C SER A 423 6.64 -32.78 -15.46
N VAL A 424 6.08 -33.73 -16.21
CA VAL A 424 5.33 -34.85 -15.67
C VAL A 424 6.03 -36.16 -16.04
N SER A 425 6.41 -36.93 -15.04
CA SER A 425 7.09 -38.22 -15.22
C SER A 425 6.13 -39.39 -15.09
N ILE A 426 6.42 -40.50 -15.78
CA ILE A 426 5.69 -41.76 -15.58
C ILE A 426 6.35 -42.54 -14.43
N GLU A 427 5.56 -43.13 -13.52
CA GLU A 427 6.12 -44.07 -12.56
C GLU A 427 6.64 -45.32 -13.28
N GLU A 428 7.96 -45.54 -13.23
CA GLU A 428 8.56 -46.75 -13.75
C GLU A 428 8.37 -47.91 -12.76
N PHE A 429 7.80 -49.01 -13.23
CA PHE A 429 7.69 -50.23 -12.44
C PHE A 429 9.03 -50.98 -12.43
N ASN A 430 9.63 -51.16 -11.25
CA ASN A 430 10.85 -51.94 -11.14
C ASN A 430 10.56 -53.45 -11.23
N TYR A 431 10.93 -54.05 -12.36
CA TYR A 431 10.79 -55.49 -12.56
C TYR A 431 11.92 -56.30 -11.93
N GLN A 432 13.10 -55.70 -11.73
CA GLN A 432 14.31 -56.44 -11.42
C GLN A 432 14.25 -57.10 -10.04
N GLY A 433 14.48 -58.41 -9.98
CA GLY A 433 14.55 -59.14 -8.72
C GLY A 433 14.04 -60.58 -8.83
N ASP A 434 13.98 -61.24 -7.67
CA ASP A 434 13.34 -62.54 -7.52
C ASP A 434 11.87 -62.36 -7.15
N TRP A 435 11.02 -63.10 -7.83
CA TRP A 435 9.57 -63.03 -7.66
C TRP A 435 9.01 -64.40 -7.35
N LEU A 436 8.04 -64.45 -6.45
CA LEU A 436 7.39 -65.67 -6.01
C LEU A 436 5.89 -65.58 -6.28
N MET A 437 5.37 -66.42 -7.15
CA MET A 437 3.96 -66.49 -7.52
C MET A 437 3.31 -67.71 -6.88
N HIS A 438 2.30 -67.51 -6.04
CA HIS A 438 1.53 -68.56 -5.41
C HIS A 438 0.17 -68.75 -6.08
N TRP A 439 -0.20 -70.02 -6.26
CA TRP A 439 -1.47 -70.44 -6.83
C TRP A 439 -2.32 -71.09 -5.75
N TYR A 440 -3.44 -70.47 -5.40
CA TYR A 440 -4.40 -70.99 -4.44
C TYR A 440 -5.68 -71.44 -5.14
N ASN A 441 -6.17 -72.63 -4.84
CA ASN A 441 -7.45 -73.11 -5.36
C ASN A 441 -8.60 -72.28 -4.77
N ILE A 442 -9.47 -71.73 -5.63
CA ILE A 442 -10.60 -70.89 -5.20
C ILE A 442 -11.59 -71.67 -4.31
N SER A 443 -11.73 -72.99 -4.51
CA SER A 443 -12.76 -73.76 -3.80
C SER A 443 -12.47 -73.99 -2.32
N ASP A 444 -11.19 -74.09 -1.95
CA ASP A 444 -10.75 -74.49 -0.60
C ASP A 444 -9.57 -73.67 -0.04
N GLY A 445 -9.01 -72.75 -0.83
CA GLY A 445 -7.88 -71.91 -0.45
C GLY A 445 -6.55 -72.66 -0.37
N ALA A 446 -6.48 -73.91 -0.81
CA ALA A 446 -5.25 -74.69 -0.73
C ALA A 446 -4.20 -74.17 -1.72
N LEU A 447 -2.95 -73.99 -1.25
CA LEU A 447 -1.80 -73.71 -2.11
C LEU A 447 -1.51 -74.95 -2.97
N VAL A 448 -1.58 -74.81 -4.29
CA VAL A 448 -1.37 -75.90 -5.25
C VAL A 448 -0.04 -75.81 -5.98
N GLN A 449 0.49 -74.61 -6.16
CA GLN A 449 1.75 -74.37 -6.87
C GLN A 449 2.41 -73.07 -6.40
N SER A 450 3.75 -73.04 -6.43
CA SER A 450 4.54 -71.83 -6.29
C SER A 450 5.54 -71.76 -7.44
N ASP A 451 5.66 -70.60 -8.07
CA ASP A 451 6.63 -70.34 -9.13
C ASP A 451 7.62 -69.28 -8.66
N ARG A 452 8.92 -69.53 -8.83
CA ARG A 452 9.99 -68.56 -8.59
C ARG A 452 10.53 -68.10 -9.93
N ILE A 453 10.46 -66.80 -10.19
CA ILE A 453 10.89 -66.20 -11.45
C ILE A 453 11.84 -65.03 -11.15
N THR A 454 13.02 -65.01 -11.76
CA THR A 454 13.96 -63.89 -11.64
C THR A 454 13.84 -63.00 -12.88
N PHE A 455 13.42 -61.75 -12.72
CA PHE A 455 13.33 -60.79 -13.83
C PHE A 455 14.53 -59.83 -13.84
N ASN A 456 14.95 -59.42 -15.05
CA ASN A 456 15.90 -58.31 -15.22
C ASN A 456 15.16 -56.95 -15.27
N ALA A 457 15.92 -55.85 -15.38
CA ALA A 457 15.36 -54.50 -15.44
C ALA A 457 14.40 -54.25 -16.63
N LEU A 458 14.44 -55.09 -17.67
CA LEU A 458 13.54 -55.01 -18.82
C LEU A 458 12.30 -55.90 -18.66
N GLY A 459 12.11 -56.53 -17.50
CA GLY A 459 11.00 -57.45 -17.26
C GLY A 459 11.14 -58.82 -17.92
N ASN A 460 12.29 -59.15 -18.52
CA ASN A 460 12.51 -60.49 -19.09
C ASN A 460 13.05 -61.44 -18.02
N SER A 461 12.56 -62.68 -18.01
CA SER A 461 13.03 -63.67 -17.05
C SER A 461 14.44 -64.16 -17.39
N THR A 462 15.19 -64.46 -16.34
CA THR A 462 16.56 -64.98 -16.39
C THR A 462 16.68 -66.32 -15.67
N SER A 463 15.66 -66.68 -14.89
CA SER A 463 15.46 -67.99 -14.31
C SER A 463 13.98 -68.20 -14.00
N ALA A 464 13.50 -69.44 -14.12
CA ALA A 464 12.14 -69.83 -13.77
C ALA A 464 12.11 -71.26 -13.19
N GLU A 465 11.49 -71.42 -12.02
CA GLU A 465 11.33 -72.69 -11.32
C GLU A 465 9.92 -72.81 -10.76
N PHE A 466 9.36 -74.02 -10.70
CA PHE A 466 8.05 -74.25 -10.09
C PHE A 466 8.10 -75.39 -9.08
N TYR A 467 7.19 -75.33 -8.11
CA TYR A 467 6.98 -76.33 -7.08
C TYR A 467 5.48 -76.65 -6.98
N GLN A 468 5.11 -77.92 -7.16
CA GLN A 468 3.71 -78.36 -7.07
C GLN A 468 3.42 -79.03 -5.74
N TYR A 469 2.38 -78.61 -5.05
CA TYR A 469 1.94 -79.20 -3.77
C TYR A 469 0.88 -80.30 -4.01
N PRO A 470 0.91 -81.40 -3.23
CA PRO A 470 1.85 -81.76 -2.16
C PRO A 470 3.10 -82.51 -2.66
N ASN A 471 3.39 -82.47 -3.97
CA ASN A 471 4.42 -83.27 -4.60
C ASN A 471 5.82 -82.92 -4.03
N GLN A 472 6.58 -83.90 -3.57
CA GLN A 472 7.87 -83.68 -2.87
C GLN A 472 9.09 -83.65 -3.80
N ASN A 473 8.89 -83.39 -5.09
CA ASN A 473 9.98 -83.49 -6.09
C ASN A 473 10.93 -82.28 -6.08
N GLY A 474 10.81 -81.36 -5.11
CA GLY A 474 11.60 -80.14 -5.06
C GLY A 474 11.20 -79.14 -6.15
N TRP A 475 11.98 -78.06 -6.26
CA TRP A 475 11.85 -77.07 -7.32
C TRP A 475 12.30 -77.66 -8.65
N MET A 476 11.49 -77.47 -9.70
CA MET A 476 11.77 -77.94 -11.05
C MET A 476 11.94 -76.73 -11.97
N SER A 477 13.09 -76.64 -12.64
CA SER A 477 13.33 -75.57 -13.62
C SER A 477 12.55 -75.81 -14.91
N TYR A 478 12.13 -74.73 -15.54
CA TYR A 478 11.47 -74.72 -16.86
C TYR A 478 12.00 -73.54 -17.70
N PRO A 479 11.72 -73.49 -19.01
CA PRO A 479 12.27 -72.45 -19.89
C PRO A 479 12.03 -71.03 -19.38
N ASP A 480 13.05 -70.18 -19.50
CA ASP A 480 13.14 -68.79 -19.02
C ASP A 480 12.61 -67.76 -20.02
N ASP A 481 11.61 -68.14 -20.82
CA ASP A 481 10.98 -67.26 -21.81
C ASP A 481 9.84 -66.41 -21.19
N ASN A 482 9.74 -66.33 -19.87
CA ASN A 482 8.72 -65.53 -19.19
C ASN A 482 9.07 -64.05 -19.26
N TYR A 483 8.06 -63.18 -19.31
CA TYR A 483 8.28 -61.74 -19.23
C TYR A 483 7.13 -61.05 -18.50
N THR A 484 7.41 -59.88 -17.95
CA THR A 484 6.42 -59.08 -17.25
C THR A 484 6.36 -57.66 -17.80
N ILE A 485 5.15 -57.10 -17.89
CA ILE A 485 4.87 -55.75 -18.37
C ILE A 485 3.88 -55.11 -17.41
N PHE A 486 4.18 -53.89 -16.97
CA PHE A 486 3.27 -53.02 -16.24
C PHE A 486 2.67 -51.98 -17.19
N TYR A 487 1.34 -51.89 -17.21
CA TYR A 487 0.63 -50.88 -18.00
C TYR A 487 -0.74 -50.61 -17.38
N ASN A 488 -1.10 -49.33 -17.23
CA ASN A 488 -2.39 -48.85 -16.70
C ASN A 488 -2.81 -49.55 -15.38
N GLY A 489 -1.91 -49.62 -14.40
CA GLY A 489 -2.21 -50.19 -13.08
C GLY A 489 -2.32 -51.73 -13.06
N ILE A 490 -2.02 -52.41 -14.17
CA ILE A 490 -2.02 -53.87 -14.25
C ILE A 490 -0.60 -54.35 -14.56
N LEU A 491 -0.07 -55.20 -13.69
CA LEU A 491 1.14 -55.97 -13.96
C LEU A 491 0.73 -57.30 -14.59
N THR A 492 1.20 -57.58 -15.79
CA THR A 492 0.95 -58.87 -16.45
C THR A 492 2.22 -59.71 -16.41
N VAL A 493 2.15 -60.91 -15.84
CA VAL A 493 3.20 -61.93 -15.97
C VAL A 493 2.79 -62.89 -17.09
N THR A 494 3.57 -62.91 -18.16
CA THR A 494 3.37 -63.85 -19.27
C THR A 494 4.28 -65.05 -19.08
N ASP A 495 3.68 -66.22 -18.85
CA ASP A 495 4.38 -67.49 -18.78
C ASP A 495 4.23 -68.23 -20.11
N ILE A 496 5.30 -68.25 -20.91
CA ILE A 496 5.27 -68.81 -22.26
C ILE A 496 5.21 -70.34 -22.21
N TYR A 497 5.82 -70.96 -21.21
CA TYR A 497 5.85 -72.42 -21.08
C TYR A 497 4.45 -73.00 -20.83
N PHE A 498 3.65 -72.33 -20.00
CA PHE A 498 2.26 -72.71 -19.77
C PHE A 498 1.27 -72.04 -20.73
N GLY A 499 1.71 -71.07 -21.54
CA GLY A 499 0.87 -70.33 -22.47
C GLY A 499 -0.15 -69.43 -21.76
N LEU A 500 0.25 -68.83 -20.64
CA LEU A 500 -0.61 -68.04 -19.76
C LEU A 500 -0.18 -66.57 -19.72
N ALA A 501 -1.16 -65.67 -19.60
CA ALA A 501 -0.94 -64.28 -19.26
C ALA A 501 -1.75 -63.97 -17.99
N LEU A 502 -1.05 -63.63 -16.91
CA LEU A 502 -1.59 -63.56 -15.56
C LEU A 502 -1.62 -62.09 -15.13
N PRO A 503 -2.80 -61.46 -15.05
CA PRO A 503 -2.92 -60.07 -14.63
C PRO A 503 -2.92 -59.96 -13.10
N PHE A 504 -2.24 -58.94 -12.60
CA PHE A 504 -2.19 -58.57 -11.19
C PHE A 504 -2.52 -57.08 -11.05
N ASP A 505 -3.38 -56.76 -10.09
CA ASP A 505 -3.72 -55.38 -9.77
C ASP A 505 -2.56 -54.74 -8.99
N VAL A 506 -2.11 -53.55 -9.44
CA VAL A 506 -1.05 -52.76 -8.80
C VAL A 506 -1.69 -51.52 -8.19
N ILE A 507 -1.65 -51.41 -6.87
CA ILE A 507 -2.15 -50.22 -6.16
C ILE A 507 -1.04 -49.16 -6.11
N THR A 508 0.20 -49.58 -5.81
CA THR A 508 1.40 -48.75 -5.92
C THR A 508 2.55 -49.54 -6.57
N VAL A 509 3.41 -48.89 -7.37
CA VAL A 509 4.56 -49.58 -8.02
C VAL A 509 5.60 -50.11 -7.03
N ASP A 510 5.57 -49.60 -5.80
CA ASP A 510 6.40 -49.99 -4.66
C ASP A 510 5.83 -51.16 -3.86
N ASP A 511 4.60 -51.60 -4.14
CA ASP A 511 4.01 -52.77 -3.46
C ASP A 511 4.92 -54.00 -3.62
N THR A 512 4.98 -54.82 -2.56
CA THR A 512 5.74 -56.07 -2.58
C THR A 512 4.87 -57.29 -2.83
N ILE A 513 3.54 -57.13 -2.79
CA ILE A 513 2.57 -58.22 -2.98
C ILE A 513 1.44 -57.72 -3.87
N PHE A 514 1.17 -58.47 -4.93
CA PHE A 514 0.14 -58.18 -5.93
C PHE A 514 -0.82 -59.35 -6.01
N TYR A 515 -2.10 -59.07 -6.27
CA TYR A 515 -3.14 -60.09 -6.29
C TYR A 515 -3.75 -60.20 -7.68
N GLY A 516 -4.04 -61.43 -8.10
CA GLY A 516 -4.58 -61.73 -9.42
C GLY A 516 -5.51 -62.94 -9.39
N THR A 517 -6.14 -63.25 -10.52
CA THR A 517 -6.95 -64.46 -10.68
C THR A 517 -6.69 -65.11 -12.04
N ALA A 518 -6.69 -66.44 -12.07
CA ALA A 518 -6.55 -67.20 -13.31
C ALA A 518 -7.41 -68.46 -13.27
N GLY A 519 -8.50 -68.49 -14.04
CA GLY A 519 -9.42 -69.62 -14.10
C GLY A 519 -10.03 -69.94 -12.74
N THR A 520 -9.65 -71.08 -12.15
CA THR A 520 -10.12 -71.54 -10.83
C THR A 520 -9.13 -71.24 -9.70
N TYR A 521 -8.16 -70.35 -9.92
CA TYR A 521 -7.10 -70.02 -8.96
C TYR A 521 -7.08 -68.54 -8.59
N ASN A 522 -6.83 -68.28 -7.31
CA ASN A 522 -6.36 -66.98 -6.81
C ASN A 522 -4.84 -66.96 -6.88
N LEU A 523 -4.28 -65.85 -7.31
CA LEU A 523 -2.85 -65.65 -7.46
C LEU A 523 -2.36 -64.60 -6.47
N GLU A 524 -1.18 -64.84 -5.91
CA GLU A 524 -0.44 -63.90 -5.09
C GLU A 524 0.98 -63.83 -5.66
N LEU A 525 1.39 -62.66 -6.16
CA LEU A 525 2.71 -62.42 -6.71
C LEU A 525 3.49 -61.56 -5.72
N ILE A 526 4.65 -62.05 -5.28
CA ILE A 526 5.46 -61.45 -4.23
C ILE A 526 6.81 -61.07 -4.82
N ARG A 527 7.20 -59.80 -4.69
CA ARG A 527 8.56 -59.31 -4.97
C ARG A 527 9.44 -59.58 -3.74
N GLN A 528 10.54 -60.32 -3.90
CA GLN A 528 11.43 -60.73 -2.80
C GLN A 528 12.54 -59.73 -2.48
#